data_AF-A0A6M4PHF1-F1
#
_entry.id   AF-A0A6M4PHF1-F1
#
_cell.length_a   1.000
_cell.length_b   1.000
_cell.length_c   1.000
_cell.angle_alpha   90.00
_cell.angle_beta   90.00
_cell.angle_gamma   90.00
#
_symmetry.space_group_name_H-M   'P 1'
#
loop_
_entity.id
_entity.type
_entity.pdbx_description
1 polymer ?
#
loop_
_entity_poly.entity_id
_entity_poly.type
_entity_poly.pdbx_seq_one_letter_code
_entity_poly.pdbx_strand_id
1 'polypeptide(L)'
;MDVLLDENPQLSGAEVTEAGGGVVALVLAVESPKRLKIYRLAKELNFHSRYSAARVVVVSMPTSTGKAWEVVPLSYLKELAEEAVSLRDQITLEAALRPRV
;
A
#
# COMPACT_ATOMS: atom_id res chain seq x y z
N MET A 1 -11.45 -13.41 -6.76
CA MET A 1 -10.94 -12.02 -6.64
C MET A 1 -10.13 -11.82 -7.90
N ASP A 2 -10.75 -11.22 -8.91
CA ASP A 2 -10.15 -11.11 -10.23
C ASP A 2 -9.20 -9.91 -10.22
N VAL A 3 -7.92 -10.19 -10.48
CA VAL A 3 -6.89 -9.16 -10.61
C VAL A 3 -7.10 -8.52 -11.98
N LEU A 4 -7.83 -7.40 -12.00
CA LEU A 4 -7.95 -6.56 -13.19
C LEU A 4 -6.58 -5.93 -13.47
N LEU A 5 -5.82 -6.57 -14.36
CA LEU A 5 -4.79 -5.93 -15.17
C LEU A 5 -5.50 -4.96 -16.12
N ASP A 6 -5.88 -3.79 -15.63
CA ASP A 6 -6.31 -2.72 -16.51
C ASP A 6 -5.08 -1.91 -16.91
N GLU A 7 -4.89 -1.75 -18.22
CA GLU A 7 -3.93 -0.81 -18.79
C GLU A 7 -4.31 0.58 -18.28
N ASN A 8 -3.61 1.05 -17.24
CA ASN A 8 -3.88 2.37 -16.66
C ASN A 8 -3.43 3.45 -17.67
N PRO A 9 -4.35 4.16 -18.33
CA PRO A 9 -4.01 4.99 -19.50
C PRO A 9 -3.26 6.29 -19.13
N GLN A 10 -2.98 6.51 -17.85
CA GLN A 10 -2.33 7.71 -17.32
C GLN A 10 -0.95 7.47 -16.71
N LEU A 11 -0.48 6.22 -16.62
CA LEU A 11 0.86 5.93 -16.12
C LEU A 11 1.85 5.85 -17.29
N SER A 12 2.85 6.72 -17.27
CA SER A 12 3.91 6.65 -18.27
C SER A 12 4.79 5.43 -17.99
N GLY A 13 5.22 4.71 -19.04
CA GLY A 13 6.15 3.59 -18.88
C GLY A 13 7.47 4.00 -18.20
N ALA A 14 7.82 5.30 -18.23
CA ALA A 14 8.97 5.87 -17.55
C ALA A 14 8.82 5.79 -16.02
N GLU A 15 7.69 6.18 -15.44
CA GLU A 15 7.44 6.11 -13.99
C GLU A 15 7.48 4.66 -13.46
N VAL A 16 7.00 3.71 -14.25
CA VAL A 16 7.05 2.28 -13.91
C VAL A 16 8.49 1.78 -13.94
N THR A 17 9.27 2.18 -14.94
CA THR A 17 10.67 1.76 -15.10
C THR A 17 11.58 2.39 -14.04
N GLU A 18 11.39 3.68 -13.73
CA GLU A 18 12.11 4.41 -12.67
C GLU A 18 11.86 3.82 -11.28
N ALA A 19 10.65 3.33 -11.03
CA ALA A 19 10.32 2.59 -9.80
C ALA A 19 10.86 1.13 -9.79
N GLY A 20 11.62 0.72 -10.82
CA GLY A 20 12.23 -0.60 -10.94
C GLY A 20 11.34 -1.68 -11.56
N GLY A 21 10.26 -1.27 -12.23
CA GLY A 21 9.24 -2.15 -12.79
C GLY A 21 9.56 -2.65 -14.20
N GLY A 22 9.83 -3.95 -14.31
CA GLY A 22 9.63 -4.73 -15.53
C GLY A 22 8.33 -5.53 -15.43
N VAL A 23 7.28 -5.05 -16.09
CA VAL A 23 6.07 -5.80 -16.50
C VAL A 23 4.95 -6.05 -15.47
N VAL A 24 5.16 -6.08 -14.14
CA VAL A 24 4.04 -6.31 -13.18
C VAL A 24 3.98 -5.26 -12.06
N ALA A 25 2.82 -4.59 -11.96
CA ALA A 25 2.50 -3.62 -10.91
C ALA A 25 1.26 -4.07 -10.11
N LEU A 26 1.25 -3.84 -8.80
CA LEU A 26 0.04 -3.99 -7.98
C LEU A 26 -0.71 -2.67 -7.92
N VAL A 27 -2.03 -2.70 -7.98
CA VAL A 27 -2.85 -1.49 -7.81
C VAL A 27 -3.48 -1.49 -6.43
N LEU A 28 -3.19 -0.47 -5.64
CA LEU A 28 -3.82 -0.21 -4.34
C LEU A 28 -4.79 0.95 -4.46
N ALA A 29 -6.09 0.64 -4.56
CA ALA A 29 -7.14 1.64 -4.48
C ALA A 29 -7.48 1.96 -3.01
N VAL A 30 -7.18 3.19 -2.60
CA VAL A 30 -7.47 3.71 -1.25
C VAL A 30 -8.70 4.61 -1.34
N GLU A 31 -9.86 4.12 -0.91
CA GLU A 31 -11.08 4.94 -0.87
C GLU A 31 -11.00 6.06 0.17
N SER A 32 -10.40 5.77 1.33
CA SER A 32 -10.18 6.74 2.40
C SER A 32 -9.02 6.28 3.29
N PRO A 33 -8.02 7.14 3.55
CA PRO A 33 -6.90 6.79 4.44
C PRO A 33 -7.36 6.35 5.84
N LYS A 34 -8.45 6.95 6.35
CA LYS A 34 -9.00 6.64 7.68
C LYS A 34 -9.64 5.25 7.78
N ARG A 35 -10.09 4.68 6.66
CA ARG A 35 -10.74 3.37 6.60
C ARG A 35 -9.76 2.24 6.26
N LEU A 36 -8.49 2.57 6.04
CA LEU A 36 -7.47 1.62 5.65
C LEU A 36 -7.21 0.63 6.80
N LYS A 37 -7.40 -0.66 6.52
CA LYS A 37 -7.09 -1.73 7.47
C LYS A 37 -5.61 -2.07 7.40
N ILE A 38 -4.79 -1.32 8.15
CA ILE A 38 -3.31 -1.38 8.13
C ILE A 38 -2.77 -2.82 8.25
N TYR A 39 -3.26 -3.64 9.20
CA TYR A 39 -2.82 -5.04 9.32
C TYR A 39 -3.11 -5.88 8.07
N ARG A 40 -4.27 -5.67 7.44
CA ARG A 40 -4.62 -6.38 6.20
C ARG A 40 -3.70 -5.93 5.08
N LEU A 41 -3.46 -4.62 4.95
CA LEU A 41 -2.53 -4.08 3.97
C LEU A 41 -1.14 -4.69 4.13
N ALA A 42 -0.56 -4.67 5.34
CA ALA A 42 0.77 -5.24 5.60
C ALA A 42 0.83 -6.74 5.24
N LYS A 43 -0.22 -7.51 5.57
CA LYS A 43 -0.31 -8.93 5.21
C LYS A 43 -0.30 -9.16 3.69
N GLU A 44 -1.13 -8.41 2.96
CA GLU A 44 -1.21 -8.52 1.49
C GLU A 44 0.11 -8.08 0.82
N LEU A 45 0.71 -6.97 1.27
CA LEU A 45 2.00 -6.49 0.74
C LEU A 45 3.13 -7.49 1.01
N ASN A 46 3.17 -8.08 2.20
CA ASN A 46 4.17 -9.11 2.52
C ASN A 46 3.95 -10.38 1.66
N PHE A 47 2.70 -10.81 1.46
CA PHE A 47 2.38 -11.92 0.56
C PHE A 47 2.88 -11.63 -0.85
N HIS A 48 2.51 -10.49 -1.44
CA HIS A 48 2.93 -10.16 -2.78
C HIS A 48 4.44 -9.92 -2.90
N SER A 49 5.11 -9.40 -1.87
CA SER A 49 6.58 -9.23 -1.89
C SER A 49 7.33 -10.56 -1.99
N ARG A 50 6.72 -11.66 -1.56
CA ARG A 50 7.31 -13.01 -1.56
C ARG A 50 6.91 -13.83 -2.78
N TYR A 51 5.67 -13.69 -3.23
CA TYR A 51 5.06 -14.60 -4.20
C TYR A 51 4.69 -13.94 -5.53
N SER A 52 4.76 -12.62 -5.65
CA SER A 52 4.49 -11.90 -6.89
C SER A 52 5.77 -11.51 -7.61
N ALA A 53 5.72 -11.44 -8.94
CA ALA A 53 6.74 -10.77 -9.75
C ALA A 53 6.69 -9.24 -9.61
N ALA A 54 5.63 -8.70 -8.99
CA ALA A 54 5.46 -7.27 -8.83
C ALA A 54 6.57 -6.64 -7.97
N ARG A 55 7.18 -5.58 -8.50
CA ARG A 55 8.19 -4.78 -7.79
C ARG A 55 7.68 -3.41 -7.37
N VAL A 56 6.57 -2.97 -7.94
CA VAL A 56 6.00 -1.65 -7.75
C VAL A 56 4.52 -1.75 -7.36
N VAL A 57 4.06 -0.76 -6.62
CA VAL A 57 2.66 -0.56 -6.25
C VAL A 57 2.23 0.81 -6.75
N VAL A 58 1.13 0.83 -7.50
CA VAL A 58 0.42 2.03 -7.88
C VAL A 58 -0.65 2.29 -6.83
N VAL A 59 -0.46 3.32 -6.03
CA VAL A 59 -1.43 3.80 -5.05
C VAL A 59 -2.35 4.81 -5.72
N SER A 60 -3.65 4.63 -5.55
CA SER A 60 -4.65 5.53 -6.11
C SER A 60 -5.59 6.00 -5.02
N MET A 61 -5.78 7.31 -4.88
CA MET A 61 -6.58 7.90 -3.81
C MET A 61 -7.47 9.04 -4.34
N PRO A 62 -8.74 9.14 -3.94
CA PRO A 62 -9.58 10.27 -4.30
C PRO A 62 -9.13 11.54 -3.58
N THR A 63 -9.14 12.66 -4.31
CA THR A 63 -8.83 14.02 -3.85
C THR A 63 -10.01 14.95 -4.16
N SER A 64 -9.98 16.18 -3.65
CA SER A 64 -11.00 17.20 -3.97
C SER A 64 -11.04 17.58 -5.46
N THR A 65 -9.96 17.31 -6.20
CA THR A 65 -9.81 17.62 -7.64
C THR A 65 -9.95 16.39 -8.54
N GLY A 66 -10.19 15.19 -7.99
CA GLY A 66 -10.31 13.96 -8.76
C GLY A 66 -9.62 12.77 -8.09
N LYS A 67 -8.70 12.11 -8.79
CA LYS A 67 -7.97 10.94 -8.30
C LYS A 67 -6.47 11.18 -8.44
N ALA A 68 -5.75 11.12 -7.32
CA ALA A 68 -4.29 11.13 -7.31
C ALA A 68 -3.75 9.71 -7.47
N TRP A 69 -2.66 9.59 -8.21
CA TRP A 69 -1.95 8.36 -8.44
C TRP A 69 -0.50 8.54 -8.03
N GLU A 70 0.07 7.53 -7.39
CA GLU A 70 1.46 7.53 -6.96
C GLU A 70 2.04 6.14 -7.21
N VAL A 71 3.24 6.07 -7.79
CA VAL A 71 3.95 4.81 -8.01
C VAL A 71 5.07 4.73 -7.00
N VAL A 72 5.06 3.67 -6.19
CA VAL A 72 6.07 3.44 -5.17
C VAL A 72 6.63 2.02 -5.26
N PRO A 73 7.89 1.79 -4.86
CA PRO A 73 8.42 0.44 -4.72
C PRO A 73 7.58 -0.37 -3.73
N LEU A 74 7.33 -1.64 -4.06
CA LEU A 74 6.60 -2.57 -3.18
C LEU A 74 7.31 -2.76 -1.85
N SER A 75 8.64 -2.80 -1.86
CA SER A 75 9.46 -2.90 -0.64
C SER A 75 9.23 -1.70 0.29
N TYR A 76 9.25 -0.49 -0.28
CA TYR A 76 9.04 0.74 0.48
C TYR A 76 7.65 0.77 1.14
N LEU A 77 6.59 0.50 0.36
CA LEU A 77 5.24 0.52 0.92
C LEU A 77 5.01 -0.59 1.96
N LYS A 78 5.66 -1.75 1.78
CA LYS A 78 5.64 -2.84 2.75
C LYS A 78 6.27 -2.42 4.08
N GLU A 79 7.47 -1.83 4.05
CA GLU A 79 8.17 -1.34 5.25
C GLU A 79 7.30 -0.32 6.01
N LEU A 80 6.74 0.66 5.31
CA LEU A 80 5.81 1.63 5.91
C LEU A 80 4.58 0.97 6.55
N ALA A 81 4.02 -0.05 5.91
CA ALA A 81 2.87 -0.77 6.45
C ALA A 81 3.23 -1.58 7.70
N GLU A 82 4.39 -2.21 7.74
CA GLU A 82 4.91 -2.94 8.90
C GLU A 82 5.20 -2.00 10.08
N GLU A 83 5.83 -0.85 9.82
CA GLU A 83 6.06 0.19 10.82
C GLU A 83 4.75 0.72 11.41
N ALA A 84 3.75 1.00 10.56
CA ALA A 84 2.44 1.47 10.99
C ALA A 84 1.68 0.43 11.84
N VAL A 85 1.84 -0.87 11.56
CA VAL A 85 1.33 -1.95 12.42
C VAL A 85 2.01 -1.89 13.79
N SER A 86 3.34 -1.87 13.83
CA SER A 86 4.09 -1.84 15.09
C SER A 86 3.71 -0.66 15.97
N LEU A 87 3.61 0.54 15.39
CA LEU A 87 3.19 1.74 16.11
C LEU A 87 1.77 1.60 16.70
N ARG A 88 0.84 1.00 15.93
CA ARG A 88 -0.53 0.77 16.39
C ARG A 88 -0.60 -0.24 17.53
N ASP A 89 0.21 -1.29 17.47
CA ASP A 89 0.32 -2.27 18.56
C ASP A 89 0.87 -1.62 19.83
N GLN A 90 1.90 -0.78 19.72
CA GLN A 90 2.46 -0.03 20.85
C GLN A 90 1.41 0.87 21.51
N ILE A 91 0.68 1.68 20.73
CA ILE A 91 -0.39 2.55 21.25
C ILE A 91 -1.49 1.73 21.95
N THR A 92 -1.86 0.59 21.37
CA THR A 92 -2.88 -0.30 21.94
C THR A 92 -2.42 -0.91 23.26
N LEU A 93 -1.16 -1.35 23.32
CA LEU A 93 -0.54 -1.87 24.53
C LEU A 93 -0.46 -0.80 25.63
N GLU A 94 0.02 0.40 25.29
CA GLU A 94 0.05 1.54 26.23
C GLU A 94 -1.33 1.86 26.78
N ALA A 95 -2.36 1.87 25.93
CA ALA A 95 -3.74 2.11 26.37
C ALA A 95 -4.26 0.99 27.29
N ALA A 96 -3.90 -0.26 27.04
CA ALA A 96 -4.29 -1.40 27.88
C ALA A 96 -3.59 -1.41 29.24
N LEU A 97 -2.35 -0.90 29.32
CA LEU A 97 -1.54 -0.83 30.53
C LEU A 97 -1.84 0.41 31.40
N ARG A 98 -2.64 1.37 30.93
CA ARG A 98 -3.03 2.53 31.74
C ARG A 98 -3.87 2.07 32.94
N PRO A 99 -3.50 2.45 34.18
CA PRO A 99 -4.30 2.14 35.35
C PRO A 99 -5.69 2.76 35.20
N ARG A 100 -6.72 1.91 35.30
CA ARG A 100 -8.11 2.34 35.38
C ARG A 100 -8.32 2.87 36.81
N VAL A 101 -8.12 4.17 37.00
CA VAL A 101 -8.49 4.86 38.23
C VAL A 101 -10.02 5.02 38.25
#